data_AF-A0A519SAU3-F1
#
_entry.id   AF-A0A519SAU3-F1
#
_cell.length_a   1.000
_cell.length_b   1.000
_cell.length_c   1.000
_cell.angle_alpha   90.00
_cell.angle_beta   90.00
_cell.angle_gamma   90.00
#
_symmetry.space_group_name_H-M   'P 1'
#
loop_
_entity.id
_entity.type
_entity.pdbx_description
1 polymer ?
#
loop_
_entity_poly.entity_id
_entity_poly.type
_entity_poly.pdbx_seq_one_letter_code
_entity_poly.pdbx_strand_id
1 'polypeptide(L)' 'MKNAIIYGSALASFCVEKFGTEKLLNLTEEEVAARIQQFVSLSSFTIEA' A
#
# COMPACT_ATOMS: atom_id res chain seq x y z
N MET A 1 -15.43 1.91 -2.31
CA MET A 1 -15.21 0.78 -1.38
C MET A 1 -14.00 -0.08 -1.78
N LYS A 2 -13.90 -0.53 -3.04
CA LYS A 2 -12.76 -1.34 -3.53
C LYS A 2 -11.39 -0.63 -3.43
N ASN A 3 -11.32 0.66 -3.79
CA ASN A 3 -10.08 1.43 -3.65
C ASN A 3 -9.59 1.45 -2.20
N ALA A 4 -10.46 1.74 -1.23
CA ALA A 4 -10.10 1.76 0.19
C ALA A 4 -9.50 0.43 0.69
N ILE A 5 -9.96 -0.71 0.16
CA ILE A 5 -9.37 -2.01 0.48
C ILE A 5 -7.94 -2.09 -0.04
N ILE A 6 -7.68 -1.69 -1.29
CA ILE A 6 -6.33 -1.70 -1.88
C ILE A 6 -5.38 -0.77 -1.12
N TYR A 7 -5.81 0.47 -0.85
CA TYR A 7 -5.00 1.43 -0.07
C TYR A 7 -4.74 0.91 1.36
N GLY A 8 -5.76 0.34 2.01
CA GLY A 8 -5.61 -0.26 3.34
C GLY A 8 -4.63 -1.44 3.34
N SER A 9 -4.74 -2.34 2.37
CA SER A 9 -3.82 -3.47 2.19
C SER A 9 -2.39 -3.01 1.92
N ALA A 10 -2.21 -1.98 1.08
CA ALA A 10 -0.91 -1.39 0.80
C ALA A 10 -0.27 -0.80 2.06
N LEU A 11 -1.01 0.00 2.83
CA LEU A 11 -0.49 0.59 4.08
C LEU A 11 -0.19 -0.47 5.14
N ALA A 12 -1.09 -1.44 5.33
CA ALA A 12 -0.90 -2.51 6.29
C ALA A 12 0.35 -3.35 5.98
N SER A 13 0.70 -3.50 4.70
CA SER A 13 1.89 -4.25 4.30
C SER A 13 3.21 -3.61 4.76
N PHE A 14 3.25 -2.30 5.02
CA PHE A 14 4.41 -1.60 5.56
C PHE A 14 4.54 -1.69 7.08
N CYS A 15 3.43 -1.93 7.80
CA CYS A 15 3.42 -2.00 9.27
C CYS A 15 4.23 -3.16 9.85
N VAL A 16 4.57 -4.17 9.04
CA VAL A 16 5.28 -5.38 9.46
C VAL A 16 6.73 -5.46 8.97
N GLU A 17 7.20 -4.47 8.22
CA GLU A 17 8.54 -4.49 7.61
C GLU A 17 9.65 -4.06 8.57
N LYS A 18 9.31 -3.32 9.65
CA LYS A 18 10.23 -2.92 10.72
C LYS A 18 9.51 -2.91 12.07
N PHE A 19 10.28 -2.95 13.15
CA PHE A 19 9.73 -2.83 14.50
C PHE A 19 9.20 -1.42 14.76
N GLY A 20 8.10 -1.37 15.50
CA GLY A 20 7.47 -0.10 15.87
C GLY A 20 7.01 0.70 14.66
N THR A 21 7.07 2.02 14.78
CA THR A 21 6.61 2.95 13.74
C THR A 21 7.70 3.35 12.74
N GLU A 22 8.89 2.75 12.83
CA GLU A 22 10.07 3.14 12.05
C GLU A 22 9.82 3.12 10.54
N LYS A 23 9.14 2.09 10.03
CA LYS A 23 8.85 2.02 8.59
C LYS A 23 7.87 3.11 8.16
N LEU A 24 6.85 3.41 8.97
CA LEU A 24 5.84 4.42 8.67
C LEU A 24 6.40 5.85 8.71
N LEU A 25 7.31 6.13 9.65
CA LEU A 25 7.96 7.45 9.77
C LEU A 25 8.85 7.79 8.57
N ASN A 26 9.38 6.79 7.88
CA ASN A 26 10.25 6.94 6.72
C ASN A 26 9.54 6.51 5.42
N LEU A 27 8.21 6.43 5.42
CA LEU A 27 7.43 6.01 4.27
C LEU A 27 7.26 7.17 3.29
N THR A 28 7.57 6.92 2.02
CA THR A 28 7.44 7.90 0.94
C THR A 28 6.19 7.66 0.10
N GLU A 29 5.70 8.70 -0.58
CA GLU A 29 4.54 8.58 -1.47
C GLU A 29 4.83 7.65 -2.66
N GLU A 30 6.07 7.65 -3.16
CA GLU A 30 6.51 6.78 -4.25
C GLU A 30 6.45 5.30 -3.86
N GLU A 31 6.85 4.96 -2.63
CA GLU A 31 6.75 3.59 -2.10
C GLU A 31 5.29 3.14 -1.97
N VAL A 32 4.41 4.03 -1.49
CA VAL A 32 2.98 3.75 -1.38
C VAL A 32 2.37 3.53 -2.76
N ALA A 33 2.65 4.41 -3.72
CA ALA A 33 2.18 4.28 -5.09
C ALA A 33 2.66 2.98 -5.75
N ALA A 34 3.93 2.62 -5.56
CA ALA A 34 4.50 1.38 -6.06
C ALA A 34 3.82 0.14 -5.43
N ARG A 35 3.58 0.15 -4.12
CA ARG A 35 2.91 -0.96 -3.42
C ARG A 35 1.45 -1.09 -3.83
N ILE A 36 0.76 0.03 -4.07
CA ILE A 36 -0.61 0.01 -4.61
C ILE A 36 -0.64 -0.67 -5.98
N GLN A 37 0.27 -0.33 -6.89
CA GLN A 37 0.34 -0.97 -8.22
C GLN A 37 0.57 -2.48 -8.12
N GLN A 38 1.35 -2.95 -7.16
CA GLN A 38 1.53 -4.37 -6.90
C GLN A 38 0.20 -5.03 -6.48
N PHE A 39 -0.55 -4.43 -5.56
CA PHE A 39 -1.85 -4.96 -5.14
C PHE A 39 -2.89 -4.93 -6.28
N VAL A 40 -2.89 -3.90 -7.12
CA VAL A 40 -3.73 -3.78 -8.32
C VAL A 40 -3.41 -4.93 -9.29
N SER A 41 -2.13 -5.12 -9.60
CA SER A 41 -1.67 -6.22 -10.47
C SER A 41 -2.06 -7.60 -9.95
N LEU A 42 -2.04 -7.81 -8.63
CA LEU A 42 -2.41 -9.09 -8.02
C LEU A 42 -3.93 -9.31 -7.95
N SER A 43 -4.72 -8.24 -7.92
CA SER A 43 -6.16 -8.31 -7.67
C SER A 43 -7.02 -8.32 -8.94
N SER A 44 -6.43 -8.40 -10.14
CA SER A 44 -7.14 -8.28 -11.44
C SER A 44 -8.04 -7.04 -11.52
N PHE A 45 -7.77 -6.04 -10.67
CA PHE A 45 -8.59 -4.85 -10.48
C PHE A 45 -7.86 -3.65 -11.05
N THR A 46 -8.60 -2.64 -11.52
CA THR A 46 -8.05 -1.37 -12.01
C THR A 46 -8.51 -0.25 -11.09
N ILE A 47 -7.58 0.56 -10.57
CA ILE A 47 -7.95 1.77 -9.81
C ILE A 47 -8.39 2.84 -10.80
N GLU A 48 -9.63 3.29 -10.66
CA GLU A 48 -10.16 4.46 -11.35
C GLU A 48 -9.79 5.71 -10.56
N ALA A 49 -9.18 6.69 -11.24
CA ALA A 49 -8.75 7.98 -10.69
C ALA A 49 -9.86 9.03 -10.82
#